data_AF-A0A3D0MUS0-F1
#
_entry.id   AF-A0A3D0MUS0-F1
#
_cell.length_a   1.000
_cell.length_b   1.000
_cell.length_c   1.000
_cell.angle_alpha   90.00
_cell.angle_beta   90.00
_cell.angle_gamma   90.00
#
_symmetry.space_group_name_H-M   'P 1'
#
loop_
_entity.id
_entity.type
_entity.pdbx_description
1 polymer ?
#
loop_
_entity_poly.entity_id
_entity_poly.type
_entity_poly.pdbx_seq_one_letter_code
_entity_poly.pdbx_strand_id
1 'polypeptide(L)'
;MIIRIFLILISVTIFSCSENNNSENLTSNNKSFVWKENLTVGDIPDDSVKGFLNGKEIKFEYVNFEKWRGSGDNVLNFSTKRPLQDCGFIENDDAFSVMIKNGDFNPGENSKISFSNNQDNFISYFHYYVEGKDILKVESPWSGIVIIDSLEDKKVKGKIAIVYNDDAKSWIAGKFEAIRCNN
;
A
#
# COMPACT_ATOMS: atom_id res chain seq x y z
N MET A 1 -25.42 13.77 80.59
CA MET A 1 -24.24 12.99 80.18
C MET A 1 -23.98 13.35 78.71
N ILE A 2 -23.12 14.33 78.37
CA ILE A 2 -21.64 14.22 78.23
C ILE A 2 -21.31 13.21 77.11
N ILE A 3 -20.61 13.47 75.98
CA ILE A 3 -19.68 14.54 75.57
C ILE A 3 -19.37 14.41 74.05
N ARG A 4 -19.18 15.56 73.38
CA ARG A 4 -18.18 15.99 72.32
C ARG A 4 -17.87 15.09 71.10
N ILE A 5 -18.09 15.62 69.87
CA ILE A 5 -17.13 16.30 68.97
C ILE A 5 -15.91 15.42 68.59
N PHE A 6 -15.74 15.10 67.31
CA PHE A 6 -14.56 15.55 66.55
C PHE A 6 -14.73 15.45 65.03
N LEU A 7 -14.27 16.51 64.39
CA LEU A 7 -14.41 16.92 63.00
C LEU A 7 -13.01 16.77 62.40
N ILE A 8 -12.83 16.01 61.32
CA ILE A 8 -11.58 16.05 60.54
C ILE A 8 -11.93 15.99 59.04
N LEU A 9 -11.96 17.19 58.44
CA LEU A 9 -11.74 17.40 57.01
C LEU A 9 -10.24 17.17 56.73
N ILE A 10 -9.91 16.32 55.77
CA ILE A 10 -8.60 16.33 55.12
C ILE A 10 -8.81 16.62 53.64
N SER A 11 -8.60 17.89 53.30
CA SER A 11 -8.48 18.39 51.93
C SER A 11 -7.08 18.04 51.43
N VAL A 12 -6.97 17.05 50.54
CA VAL A 12 -5.71 16.80 49.81
C VAL A 12 -5.75 17.65 48.53
N THR A 13 -5.07 18.79 48.56
CA THR A 13 -4.74 19.58 47.38
C THR A 13 -3.62 18.87 46.62
N ILE A 14 -3.95 18.28 45.47
CA ILE A 14 -2.95 17.77 44.54
C ILE A 14 -2.42 18.96 43.74
N PHE A 15 -1.23 19.43 44.11
CA PHE A 15 -0.37 20.21 43.24
C PHE A 15 -0.01 19.32 42.04
N SER A 16 -0.57 19.62 40.87
CA SER A 16 -0.04 19.11 39.60
C SER A 16 0.68 20.25 38.92
N CYS A 17 2.01 20.14 38.86
CA CYS A 17 2.87 21.00 38.06
C CYS A 17 2.34 21.05 36.62
N SER A 18 2.02 22.25 36.16
CA SER A 18 1.90 22.54 34.74
C SER A 18 3.30 22.77 34.20
N GLU A 19 3.85 21.75 33.56
CA GLU A 19 5.01 21.89 32.69
C GLU A 19 4.50 21.82 31.24
N ASN A 20 4.66 22.93 30.53
CA ASN A 20 4.33 23.07 29.12
C ASN A 20 5.03 21.99 28.30
N ASN A 21 4.24 21.15 27.64
CA ASN A 21 4.65 20.56 26.38
C ASN A 21 3.55 20.82 25.38
N ASN A 22 3.87 21.67 24.41
CA ASN A 22 3.16 21.77 23.13
C ASN A 22 3.16 20.37 22.50
N SER A 23 2.14 19.56 22.79
CA SER A 23 1.78 18.48 21.90
C SER A 23 1.13 19.12 20.69
N GLU A 24 1.96 19.38 19.68
CA GLU A 24 1.48 19.38 18.31
C GLU A 24 0.60 18.15 18.16
N ASN A 25 -0.70 18.36 17.94
CA ASN A 25 -1.58 17.33 17.46
C ASN A 25 -1.03 16.90 16.10
N LEU A 26 -0.13 15.90 16.11
CA LEU A 26 0.05 14.98 15.01
C LEU A 26 -1.29 14.26 14.84
N THR A 27 -2.20 14.96 14.16
CA THR A 27 -3.36 14.35 13.56
C THR A 27 -2.80 13.40 12.51
N SER A 28 -2.51 12.17 12.95
CA SER A 28 -2.34 11.02 12.08
C SER A 28 -3.62 10.96 11.26
N ASN A 29 -3.56 11.57 10.09
CA ASN A 29 -4.65 11.64 9.14
C ASN A 29 -4.68 10.28 8.45
N ASN A 30 -5.08 9.25 9.21
CA ASN A 30 -5.16 7.86 8.78
C ASN A 30 -6.36 7.73 7.83
N LYS A 31 -6.19 8.28 6.63
CA LYS A 31 -7.20 8.24 5.56
C LYS A 31 -7.18 6.85 4.97
N SER A 32 -8.20 6.06 5.27
CA SER A 32 -8.47 4.82 4.54
C SER A 32 -8.68 5.13 3.06
N PHE A 33 -8.04 4.36 2.17
CA PHE A 33 -8.25 4.49 0.72
C PHE A 33 -9.71 4.21 0.34
N VAL A 34 -10.23 4.97 -0.62
CA VAL A 34 -11.55 4.79 -1.20
C VAL A 34 -11.41 4.71 -2.71
N TRP A 35 -12.00 3.67 -3.31
CA TRP A 35 -12.00 3.49 -4.76
C TRP A 35 -12.65 4.71 -5.44
N LYS A 36 -11.96 5.26 -6.44
CA LYS A 36 -12.49 6.29 -7.34
C LYS A 36 -11.71 6.29 -8.64
N GLU A 37 -12.36 6.68 -9.73
CA GLU A 37 -11.78 6.68 -11.07
C GLU A 37 -10.61 7.66 -11.22
N ASN A 38 -10.77 8.89 -10.70
CA ASN A 38 -9.78 9.95 -10.83
C ASN A 38 -8.91 10.01 -9.58
N LEU A 39 -7.73 9.39 -9.66
CA LEU A 39 -6.73 9.38 -8.60
C LEU A 39 -5.83 10.62 -8.67
N THR A 40 -5.40 11.07 -7.50
CA THR A 40 -4.39 12.10 -7.29
C THR A 40 -3.36 11.58 -6.29
N VAL A 41 -2.16 12.18 -6.27
CA VAL A 41 -1.11 11.83 -5.29
C VAL A 41 -1.62 11.92 -3.85
N GLY A 42 -2.49 12.88 -3.55
CA GLY A 42 -3.06 13.07 -2.21
C GLY A 42 -4.05 11.99 -1.77
N ASP A 43 -4.42 11.06 -2.67
CA ASP A 43 -5.28 9.92 -2.37
C ASP A 43 -4.50 8.69 -1.91
N ILE A 44 -3.17 8.68 -2.09
CA ILE A 44 -2.36 7.54 -1.69
C ILE A 44 -2.15 7.59 -0.17
N PRO A 45 -2.62 6.58 0.59
CA PRO A 45 -2.43 6.55 2.04
C PRO A 45 -0.96 6.49 2.41
N ASP A 46 -0.64 7.03 3.58
CA ASP A 46 0.71 6.99 4.14
C ASP A 46 1.02 5.69 4.93
N ASP A 47 0.04 4.80 5.08
CA ASP A 47 0.18 3.47 5.68
C ASP A 47 0.78 2.44 4.71
N SER A 48 1.15 1.27 5.23
CA SER A 48 1.61 0.14 4.41
C SER A 48 0.58 -0.26 3.35
N VAL A 49 1.08 -0.62 2.17
CA VAL A 49 0.27 -1.01 1.03
C VAL A 49 -0.67 -2.17 1.37
N LYS A 50 -1.93 -2.02 0.96
CA LYS A 50 -2.99 -3.02 1.07
C LYS A 50 -3.86 -2.97 -0.18
N GLY A 51 -4.73 -3.95 -0.34
CA GLY A 51 -5.61 -4.01 -1.50
C GLY A 51 -7.01 -4.49 -1.16
N PHE A 52 -7.86 -4.44 -2.17
CA PHE A 52 -9.17 -5.05 -2.19
C PHE A 52 -9.29 -5.82 -3.49
N LEU A 53 -9.59 -7.11 -3.39
CA LEU A 53 -9.64 -8.03 -4.52
C LEU A 53 -10.87 -8.92 -4.35
N ASN A 54 -11.72 -8.98 -5.37
CA ASN A 54 -12.91 -9.83 -5.38
C ASN A 54 -13.78 -9.67 -4.11
N GLY A 55 -14.05 -8.43 -3.71
CA GLY A 55 -14.89 -8.14 -2.54
C GLY A 55 -14.21 -8.31 -1.18
N LYS A 56 -12.90 -8.58 -1.13
CA LYS A 56 -12.15 -8.83 0.12
C LYS A 56 -10.94 -7.93 0.25
N GLU A 57 -10.72 -7.41 1.45
CA GLU A 57 -9.46 -6.72 1.76
C GLU A 57 -8.32 -7.75 1.85
N ILE A 58 -7.19 -7.44 1.21
CA ILE A 58 -5.99 -8.26 1.22
C ILE A 58 -4.80 -7.45 1.75
N LYS A 59 -3.86 -8.16 2.37
CA LYS A 59 -2.57 -7.63 2.81
C LYS A 59 -1.47 -8.33 2.03
N PHE A 60 -0.43 -7.57 1.69
CA PHE A 60 0.72 -8.11 0.98
C PHE A 60 1.80 -8.54 1.96
N GLU A 61 2.28 -9.76 1.81
CA GLU A 61 3.40 -10.30 2.58
C GLU A 61 4.74 -10.04 1.89
N TYR A 62 4.70 -9.78 0.58
CA TYR A 62 5.87 -9.66 -0.25
C TYR A 62 5.61 -8.69 -1.40
N VAL A 63 6.58 -7.80 -1.62
CA VAL A 63 6.61 -6.89 -2.75
C VAL A 63 7.98 -7.03 -3.40
N ASN A 64 8.03 -7.20 -4.71
CA ASN A 64 9.29 -7.20 -5.43
C ASN A 64 9.27 -6.33 -6.68
N PHE A 65 10.46 -5.88 -7.03
CA PHE A 65 10.75 -5.13 -8.24
C PHE A 65 11.67 -5.98 -9.10
N GLU A 66 11.22 -6.38 -10.27
CA GLU A 66 11.97 -7.19 -11.21
C GLU A 66 12.34 -6.38 -12.45
N LYS A 67 13.62 -6.40 -12.82
CA LYS A 67 14.07 -5.94 -14.13
C LYS A 67 14.33 -7.14 -15.01
N TRP A 68 13.51 -7.36 -16.04
CA TRP A 68 13.61 -8.48 -16.96
C TRP A 68 14.64 -8.16 -18.05
N ARG A 69 15.83 -8.76 -17.98
CA ARG A 69 16.96 -8.42 -18.88
C ARG A 69 16.66 -8.60 -20.37
N GLY A 70 15.85 -9.60 -20.72
CA GLY A 70 15.54 -9.93 -22.12
C GLY A 70 14.65 -8.91 -22.80
N SER A 71 13.60 -8.45 -22.12
CA SER A 71 12.65 -7.46 -22.65
C SER A 71 12.95 -6.03 -22.23
N GLY A 72 13.74 -5.81 -21.17
CA GLY A 72 13.91 -4.50 -20.56
C GLY A 72 12.67 -4.01 -19.80
N ASP A 73 11.72 -4.91 -19.53
CA ASP A 73 10.54 -4.59 -18.74
C ASP A 73 10.90 -4.48 -17.25
N ASN A 74 10.27 -3.54 -16.56
CA ASN A 74 10.37 -3.44 -15.12
C ASN A 74 8.99 -3.71 -14.50
N VAL A 75 8.94 -4.63 -13.56
CA VAL A 75 7.70 -5.15 -12.97
C VAL A 75 7.73 -4.99 -11.45
N LEU A 76 6.70 -4.36 -10.90
CA LEU A 76 6.43 -4.31 -9.47
C LEU A 76 5.30 -5.28 -9.16
N ASN A 77 5.56 -6.31 -8.36
CA ASN A 77 4.55 -7.27 -7.93
C ASN A 77 4.27 -7.13 -6.45
N PHE A 78 3.01 -7.32 -6.09
CA PHE A 78 2.51 -7.30 -4.72
C PHE A 78 1.77 -8.62 -4.49
N SER A 79 2.31 -9.47 -3.61
CA SER A 79 1.79 -10.81 -3.37
C SER A 79 1.28 -10.98 -1.94
N THR A 80 0.19 -11.73 -1.79
CA THR A 80 -0.32 -12.18 -0.48
C THR A 80 0.51 -13.28 0.15
N LYS A 81 1.55 -13.78 -0.51
CA LYS A 81 2.46 -14.80 0.02
C LYS A 81 3.91 -14.39 -0.18
N ARG A 82 4.81 -14.96 0.63
CA ARG A 82 6.25 -14.76 0.48
C ARG A 82 6.93 -16.00 -0.11
N PRO A 83 7.81 -15.86 -1.13
CA PRO A 83 8.62 -16.98 -1.61
C PRO A 83 9.70 -17.35 -0.60
N LEU A 84 10.21 -18.59 -0.67
CA LEU A 84 11.31 -19.05 0.20
C LEU A 84 12.62 -18.31 -0.08
N GLN A 85 12.82 -17.84 -1.31
CA GLN A 85 13.97 -17.05 -1.73
C GLN A 85 13.51 -15.65 -2.12
N ASP A 86 14.30 -14.63 -1.78
CA ASP A 86 13.97 -13.21 -1.98
C ASP A 86 13.68 -12.80 -3.44
N CYS A 87 14.01 -13.62 -4.43
CA CYS A 87 13.65 -13.42 -5.85
C CYS A 87 13.01 -14.68 -6.46
N GLY A 88 12.36 -15.48 -5.62
CA GLY A 88 11.67 -16.70 -6.02
C GLY A 88 10.28 -16.44 -6.58
N PHE A 89 9.74 -17.46 -7.26
CA PHE A 89 8.39 -17.46 -7.81
C PHE A 89 7.35 -17.99 -6.79
N ILE A 90 6.11 -17.57 -6.95
CA ILE A 90 4.97 -18.00 -6.13
C ILE A 90 3.89 -18.53 -7.05
N GLU A 91 3.48 -19.78 -6.85
CA GLU A 91 2.52 -20.46 -7.73
C GLU A 91 1.05 -20.27 -7.34
N ASN A 92 0.77 -19.89 -6.09
CA ASN A 92 -0.58 -19.98 -5.51
C ASN A 92 -0.90 -18.76 -4.65
N ASP A 93 -0.84 -17.55 -5.18
CA ASP A 93 -1.12 -16.31 -4.46
C ASP A 93 -2.23 -15.48 -5.12
N ASP A 94 -2.64 -14.45 -4.39
CA ASP A 94 -3.37 -13.33 -4.96
C ASP A 94 -2.36 -12.20 -5.14
N ALA A 95 -2.31 -11.58 -6.32
CA ALA A 95 -1.32 -10.56 -6.59
C ALA A 95 -1.84 -9.44 -7.49
N PHE A 96 -1.17 -8.29 -7.34
CA PHE A 96 -1.24 -7.18 -8.27
C PHE A 96 0.13 -7.03 -8.93
N SER A 97 0.14 -6.75 -10.23
CA SER A 97 1.35 -6.49 -11.00
C SER A 97 1.22 -5.18 -11.74
N VAL A 98 2.32 -4.42 -11.75
CA VAL A 98 2.46 -3.16 -12.49
C VAL A 98 3.74 -3.21 -13.28
N MET A 99 3.68 -2.95 -14.57
CA MET A 99 4.80 -3.10 -15.49
C MET A 99 5.00 -1.83 -16.31
N ILE A 100 6.25 -1.39 -16.43
CA ILE A 100 6.67 -0.49 -17.50
C ILE A 100 7.41 -1.33 -18.54
N LYS A 101 6.84 -1.44 -19.75
CA LYS A 101 7.46 -2.13 -20.88
C LYS A 101 8.60 -1.32 -21.46
N ASN A 102 9.72 -1.98 -21.74
CA ASN A 102 10.91 -1.38 -22.37
C ASN A 102 11.32 -0.03 -21.74
N GLY A 103 11.15 0.14 -20.43
CA GLY A 103 11.34 1.41 -19.76
C GLY A 103 11.53 1.23 -18.26
N ASP A 104 12.10 2.23 -17.59
CA ASP A 104 12.46 2.15 -16.18
C ASP A 104 11.51 2.96 -15.29
N PHE A 105 11.22 2.42 -14.10
CA PHE A 105 10.64 3.20 -12.99
C PHE A 105 11.73 4.10 -12.39
N ASN A 106 11.96 5.25 -13.02
CA ASN A 106 12.83 6.27 -12.44
C ASN A 106 12.19 6.88 -11.18
N PRO A 107 12.98 7.38 -10.21
CA PRO A 107 12.46 8.17 -9.10
C PRO A 107 11.51 9.27 -9.59
N GLY A 108 10.36 9.40 -8.94
CA GLY A 108 9.28 10.29 -9.36
C GLY A 108 7.98 9.55 -9.71
N GLU A 109 7.06 10.31 -10.30
CA GLU A 109 5.69 9.87 -10.58
C GLU A 109 5.57 9.20 -11.96
N ASN A 110 4.93 8.03 -11.99
CA ASN A 110 4.44 7.36 -13.18
C ASN A 110 2.93 7.20 -13.04
N SER A 111 2.13 7.82 -13.92
CA SER A 111 0.68 7.84 -13.76
C SER A 111 -0.09 7.60 -15.05
N LYS A 112 -1.21 6.87 -14.90
CA LYS A 112 -2.28 6.67 -15.88
C LYS A 112 -3.58 7.13 -15.23
N ILE A 113 -3.92 8.39 -15.45
CA ILE A 113 -4.96 9.07 -14.66
C ILE A 113 -6.42 8.73 -15.02
N SER A 114 -6.66 7.95 -16.08
CA SER A 114 -8.03 7.53 -16.46
C SER A 114 -8.05 6.14 -17.10
N PHE A 115 -9.22 5.49 -17.08
CA PHE A 115 -9.42 4.17 -17.72
C PHE A 115 -9.23 4.21 -19.23
N SER A 116 -9.66 5.30 -19.87
CA SER A 116 -9.61 5.51 -21.31
C SER A 116 -8.24 5.94 -21.86
N ASN A 117 -7.34 6.41 -21.00
CA ASN A 117 -6.00 6.79 -21.41
C ASN A 117 -5.17 5.54 -21.72
N ASN A 118 -4.77 5.33 -22.97
CA ASN A 118 -3.87 4.25 -23.34
C ASN A 118 -2.43 4.70 -23.15
N GLN A 119 -1.72 4.04 -22.24
CA GLN A 119 -0.27 4.10 -22.15
C GLN A 119 0.25 2.71 -22.47
N ASP A 120 0.61 2.48 -23.73
CA ASP A 120 0.96 1.13 -24.24
C ASP A 120 2.12 0.48 -23.49
N ASN A 121 2.96 1.30 -22.84
CA ASN A 121 4.08 0.86 -22.04
C ASN A 121 3.77 0.74 -20.55
N PHE A 122 2.68 1.28 -20.01
CA PHE A 122 2.34 1.16 -18.60
C PHE A 122 1.15 0.22 -18.45
N ILE A 123 1.38 -0.92 -17.82
CA ILE A 123 0.44 -2.03 -17.78
C ILE A 123 0.20 -2.41 -16.34
N SER A 124 -1.05 -2.75 -16.02
CA SER A 124 -1.37 -3.32 -14.74
C SER A 124 -2.46 -4.38 -14.87
N TYR A 125 -2.33 -5.42 -14.07
CA TYR A 125 -3.27 -6.52 -13.96
C TYR A 125 -3.22 -7.07 -12.55
N PHE A 126 -4.19 -7.91 -12.21
CA PHE A 126 -4.17 -8.69 -11.00
C PHE A 126 -4.49 -10.15 -11.31
N HIS A 127 -4.17 -11.02 -10.37
CA HIS A 127 -4.59 -12.41 -10.42
C HIS A 127 -5.02 -12.89 -9.04
N TYR A 128 -5.83 -13.94 -9.02
CA TYR A 128 -6.21 -14.59 -7.78
C TYR A 128 -6.18 -16.10 -7.94
N TYR A 129 -5.89 -16.77 -6.82
CA TYR A 129 -5.83 -18.21 -6.72
C TYR A 129 -7.19 -18.75 -6.26
N VAL A 130 -7.65 -19.82 -6.91
CA VAL A 130 -8.80 -20.61 -6.46
C VAL A 130 -8.31 -22.03 -6.24
N GLU A 131 -8.51 -22.56 -5.03
CA GLU A 131 -8.01 -23.89 -4.66
C GLU A 131 -8.45 -24.97 -5.65
N GLY A 132 -7.48 -25.75 -6.12
CA GLY A 132 -7.69 -26.80 -7.12
C GLY A 132 -7.94 -26.29 -8.56
N LYS A 133 -7.71 -25.00 -8.84
CA LYS A 133 -7.77 -24.41 -10.18
C LYS A 133 -6.48 -23.67 -10.52
N ASP A 134 -6.28 -23.43 -11.81
CA ASP A 134 -5.21 -22.56 -12.29
C ASP A 134 -5.44 -21.10 -11.83
N ILE A 135 -4.35 -20.34 -11.72
CA ILE A 135 -4.41 -18.89 -11.44
C ILE A 135 -5.29 -18.20 -12.49
N LEU A 136 -6.24 -17.40 -12.03
CA LEU A 136 -7.05 -16.56 -12.90
C LEU A 136 -6.44 -15.16 -12.99
N LYS A 137 -5.78 -14.88 -14.11
CA LYS A 137 -5.33 -13.53 -14.47
C LYS A 137 -6.52 -12.70 -14.96
N VAL A 138 -6.67 -11.48 -14.44
CA VAL A 138 -7.71 -10.54 -14.85
C VAL A 138 -7.06 -9.29 -15.43
N GLU A 139 -7.47 -8.97 -16.65
CA GLU A 139 -7.13 -7.72 -17.33
C GLU A 139 -8.41 -6.88 -17.40
N SER A 140 -8.41 -5.75 -16.67
CA SER A 140 -9.53 -4.82 -16.59
C SER A 140 -9.02 -3.40 -16.85
N PRO A 141 -9.83 -2.51 -17.45
CA PRO A 141 -9.48 -1.10 -17.53
C PRO A 141 -9.11 -0.55 -16.15
N TRP A 142 -8.00 0.16 -16.07
CA TRP A 142 -7.44 0.60 -14.78
C TRP A 142 -6.91 2.04 -14.85
N SER A 143 -6.81 2.69 -13.70
CA SER A 143 -6.13 3.98 -13.54
C SER A 143 -5.25 3.90 -12.30
N GLY A 144 -4.16 4.67 -12.28
CA GLY A 144 -3.17 4.50 -11.24
C GLY A 144 -2.05 5.51 -11.23
N ILE A 145 -1.39 5.59 -10.08
CA ILE A 145 -0.22 6.40 -9.80
C ILE A 145 0.78 5.52 -9.04
N VAL A 146 2.00 5.45 -9.54
CA VAL A 146 3.15 4.86 -8.85
C VAL A 146 4.20 5.94 -8.66
N ILE A 147 4.63 6.14 -7.43
CA ILE A 147 5.69 7.08 -7.07
C ILE A 147 6.86 6.27 -6.55
N ILE A 148 8.03 6.41 -7.16
CA ILE A 148 9.27 5.84 -6.63
C ILE A 148 10.00 6.91 -5.82
N ASP A 149 10.14 6.67 -4.52
CA ASP A 149 10.85 7.54 -3.59
C ASP A 149 12.36 7.26 -3.59
N SER A 150 12.75 5.97 -3.58
CA SER A 150 14.16 5.56 -3.65
C SER A 150 14.35 4.27 -4.45
N LEU A 151 15.47 4.22 -5.17
CA LEU A 151 15.91 3.06 -5.95
C LEU A 151 17.33 2.69 -5.51
N GLU A 152 17.43 1.76 -4.56
CA GLU A 152 18.68 1.27 -3.99
C GLU A 152 19.08 -0.08 -4.64
N ASP A 153 20.28 -0.59 -4.34
CA ASP A 153 20.80 -1.83 -4.93
C ASP A 153 19.93 -3.05 -4.64
N LYS A 154 19.36 -3.13 -3.44
CA LYS A 154 18.57 -4.28 -2.97
C LYS A 154 17.10 -3.97 -2.74
N LYS A 155 16.72 -2.70 -2.76
CA LYS A 155 15.38 -2.25 -2.32
C LYS A 155 14.87 -1.11 -3.19
N VAL A 156 13.56 -1.08 -3.38
CA VAL A 156 12.84 0.03 -4.01
C VAL A 156 11.75 0.48 -3.05
N LYS A 157 11.67 1.77 -2.75
CA LYS A 157 10.63 2.34 -1.88
C LYS A 157 9.75 3.28 -2.68
N GLY A 158 8.47 3.30 -2.33
CA GLY A 158 7.54 4.18 -3.02
C GLY A 158 6.13 4.12 -2.47
N LYS A 159 5.24 4.71 -3.26
CA LYS A 159 3.80 4.77 -3.01
C LYS A 159 3.04 4.37 -4.25
N ILE A 160 1.90 3.74 -4.06
CA ILE A 160 1.05 3.30 -5.15
C ILE A 160 -0.42 3.57 -4.83
N ALA A 161 -1.20 3.92 -5.84
CA ALA A 161 -2.63 3.70 -5.87
C ALA A 161 -3.02 3.23 -7.27
N ILE A 162 -3.67 2.09 -7.40
CA ILE A 162 -4.25 1.60 -8.65
C ILE A 162 -5.67 1.13 -8.37
N VAL A 163 -6.58 1.49 -9.27
CA VAL A 163 -7.97 1.04 -9.27
C VAL A 163 -8.29 0.35 -10.58
N TYR A 164 -9.09 -0.70 -10.50
CA TYR A 164 -9.60 -1.43 -11.65
C TYR A 164 -11.10 -1.19 -11.80
N ASN A 165 -11.56 -1.10 -13.03
CA ASN A 165 -12.98 -0.96 -13.37
C ASN A 165 -13.66 -2.32 -13.57
N ASP A 166 -13.31 -3.29 -12.73
CA ASP A 166 -14.05 -4.54 -12.60
C ASP A 166 -15.31 -4.34 -11.73
N ASP A 167 -16.17 -5.36 -11.71
CA ASP A 167 -17.42 -5.34 -10.94
C ASP A 167 -17.15 -5.25 -9.43
N ALA A 168 -16.07 -5.90 -8.97
CA ALA A 168 -15.68 -5.91 -7.57
C ALA A 168 -14.95 -4.63 -7.12
N LYS A 169 -14.66 -3.70 -8.05
CA LYS A 169 -13.93 -2.45 -7.78
C LYS A 169 -12.61 -2.71 -7.05
N SER A 170 -11.82 -3.62 -7.63
CA SER A 170 -10.54 -4.02 -7.08
C SER A 170 -9.55 -2.83 -7.07
N TRP A 171 -8.69 -2.78 -6.05
CA TRP A 171 -7.70 -1.71 -5.89
C TRP A 171 -6.50 -2.14 -5.05
N ILE A 172 -5.40 -1.40 -5.19
CA ILE A 172 -4.21 -1.47 -4.34
C ILE A 172 -3.76 -0.05 -4.00
N ALA A 173 -3.46 0.24 -2.73
CA ALA A 173 -3.01 1.56 -2.31
C ALA A 173 -2.14 1.54 -1.04
N GLY A 174 -1.14 2.43 -1.00
CA GLY A 174 -0.31 2.72 0.18
C GLY A 174 1.19 2.79 -0.13
N LYS A 175 2.02 2.83 0.92
CA LYS A 175 3.48 2.78 0.86
C LYS A 175 3.99 1.35 0.71
N PHE A 176 5.03 1.17 -0.08
CA PHE A 176 5.70 -0.12 -0.22
C PHE A 176 7.22 -0.01 -0.08
N GLU A 177 7.80 -1.12 0.34
CA GLU A 177 9.22 -1.42 0.20
C GLU A 177 9.33 -2.76 -0.52
N ALA A 178 9.92 -2.74 -1.71
CA ALA A 178 10.06 -3.90 -2.59
C ALA A 178 11.50 -4.41 -2.58
N ILE A 179 11.66 -5.73 -2.59
CA ILE A 179 12.96 -6.37 -2.84
C ILE A 179 13.31 -6.19 -4.32
N ARG A 180 14.54 -5.77 -4.61
CA ARG A 180 15.02 -5.59 -5.98
C ARG A 180 15.65 -6.88 -6.50
N CYS A 181 15.07 -7.39 -7.58
CA CYS A 181 15.45 -8.62 -8.24
C CYS A 181 15.93 -8.32 -9.67
N ASN A 182 17.14 -8.80 -10.00
CA ASN A 182 17.75 -8.61 -11.32
C ASN A 182 17.69 -9.93 -12.10
N ASN A 183 16.54 -10.21 -12.72
CA ASN A 183 16.28 -11.42 -13.51
C ASN A 183 16.75 -11.25 -14.97
#